data_AF-A0A7V1PK97-F1
#
_entry.id   AF-A0A7V1PK97-F1
#
_cell.length_a   1.000
_cell.length_b   1.000
_cell.length_c   1.000
_cell.angle_alpha   90.00
_cell.angle_beta   90.00
_cell.angle_gamma   90.00
#
_symmetry.space_group_name_H-M   'P 1'
#
loop_
_entity.id
_entity.type
_entity.pdbx_description
1 polymer ?
#
loop_
_entity_poly.entity_id
_entity_poly.type
_entity_poly.pdbx_seq_one_letter_code
_entity_poly.pdbx_strand_id
1 'polypeptide(L)'
;MQARPIYLYKNGKSRAFARDNKTCYYLKSMVQMTKNTAKETPNEESDSDHLELRVYELGFHIDPDLPKQKIKELFQSIKNNIADAGTVITIGEPHRLRLAYTISRMERTGRHDFSSAFFGWVVYQSDGEAHARIIDMIKEHNDVFRYIDVRTTKEAAEHAAIQYEEWYRHTQKQDMQEEEKTEEVHVRVQESKEKLDVAIENAIL
;
A
#
# COMPACT_ATOMS: atom_id res chain seq x y z
N MET A 1 22.55 35.69 -16.88
CA MET A 1 21.34 35.21 -17.58
C MET A 1 20.15 36.04 -17.13
N GLN A 2 19.67 36.97 -17.95
CA GLN A 2 18.51 37.81 -17.62
C GLN A 2 17.22 37.04 -17.93
N ALA A 3 16.34 36.90 -16.93
CA ALA A 3 15.07 36.19 -17.05
C ALA A 3 14.12 36.91 -18.00
N ARG A 4 13.66 36.21 -19.04
CA ARG A 4 12.65 36.73 -19.99
C ARG A 4 11.27 36.68 -19.34
N PRO A 5 10.45 37.74 -19.47
CA PRO A 5 9.10 37.76 -18.90
C PRO A 5 8.18 36.76 -19.61
N ILE A 6 7.35 36.08 -18.82
CA ILE A 6 6.30 35.17 -19.29
C ILE A 6 5.09 36.02 -19.69
N TYR A 7 4.62 35.85 -20.92
CA TYR A 7 3.40 36.50 -21.41
C TYR A 7 2.24 35.50 -21.43
N LEU A 8 1.12 35.83 -20.78
CA LEU A 8 -0.14 35.12 -20.95
C LEU A 8 -1.01 35.89 -21.93
N TYR A 9 -1.46 35.21 -22.99
CA TYR A 9 -2.41 35.75 -23.96
C TYR A 9 -3.84 35.45 -23.49
N LYS A 10 -4.60 36.51 -23.18
CA LYS A 10 -6.06 36.43 -23.07
C LYS A 10 -6.66 37.59 -23.85
N ASN A 11 -7.51 37.27 -24.83
CA ASN A 11 -8.24 38.22 -25.67
C ASN A 11 -7.37 39.23 -26.47
N GLY A 12 -6.37 38.73 -27.21
CA GLY A 12 -5.73 39.49 -28.30
C GLY A 12 -4.87 40.71 -27.91
N LYS A 13 -4.55 40.91 -26.62
CA LYS A 13 -3.62 41.97 -26.18
C LYS A 13 -2.60 41.41 -25.20
N SER A 14 -1.31 41.59 -25.49
CA SER A 14 -0.21 41.26 -24.57
C SER A 14 -0.02 42.38 -23.54
N ARG A 15 0.08 42.03 -22.25
CA ARG A 15 0.54 42.95 -21.19
C ARG A 15 1.63 42.26 -20.38
N ALA A 16 2.73 42.97 -20.15
CA ALA A 16 3.82 42.51 -19.30
C ALA A 16 3.41 42.58 -17.82
N PHE A 17 3.63 41.50 -17.07
CA PHE A 17 3.36 41.46 -15.64
C PHE A 17 4.59 41.98 -14.87
N ALA A 18 4.56 43.27 -14.51
CA ALA A 18 5.58 43.88 -13.65
C ALA A 18 5.35 43.46 -12.19
N ARG A 19 6.44 43.06 -11.50
CA ARG A 19 6.43 42.70 -10.08
C ARG A 19 6.40 43.97 -9.22
N ASP A 20 5.21 44.37 -8.79
CA ASP A 20 5.05 45.38 -7.73
C ASP A 20 4.57 44.73 -6.42
N ASN A 21 5.34 44.98 -5.35
CA ASN A 21 5.24 44.44 -3.99
C ASN A 21 3.99 44.92 -3.19
N LYS A 22 2.81 45.01 -3.82
CA LYS A 22 1.55 45.41 -3.17
C LYS A 22 0.43 44.37 -3.24
N THR A 23 0.67 43.19 -3.83
CA THR A 23 -0.28 42.06 -3.87
C THR A 23 -0.27 41.16 -2.63
N CYS A 24 0.53 41.47 -1.60
CA CYS A 24 0.66 40.60 -0.41
C CYS A 24 -0.49 40.74 0.60
N TYR A 25 -1.30 41.80 0.53
CA TYR A 25 -2.36 42.03 1.52
C TYR A 25 -3.70 41.32 1.20
N TYR A 26 -3.92 40.86 -0.04
CA TYR A 26 -5.16 40.15 -0.41
C TYR A 26 -5.05 38.62 -0.29
N LEU A 27 -3.83 38.07 -0.32
CA LEU A 27 -3.59 36.64 -0.08
C LEU A 27 -3.62 36.28 1.40
N LYS A 28 -3.35 37.25 2.30
CA LYS A 28 -3.38 37.01 3.75
C LYS A 28 -4.83 36.80 4.26
N SER A 29 -5.81 37.52 3.72
CA SER A 29 -7.22 37.34 4.08
C SER A 29 -7.83 36.06 3.48
N MET A 30 -7.41 35.66 2.27
CA MET A 30 -7.84 34.39 1.67
C MET A 30 -7.26 33.17 2.41
N VAL A 31 -6.03 33.25 2.92
CA VAL A 31 -5.44 32.22 3.81
C VAL A 31 -6.15 32.17 5.17
N GLN A 32 -6.77 33.25 5.63
CA GLN A 32 -7.57 33.25 6.85
C GLN A 32 -8.98 32.71 6.65
N MET A 33 -9.57 32.84 5.45
CA MET A 33 -10.89 32.27 5.16
C MET A 33 -10.88 30.78 4.82
N THR A 34 -9.78 30.22 4.29
CA THR A 34 -9.66 28.76 4.12
C THR A 34 -9.31 28.01 5.41
N LYS A 35 -8.94 28.73 6.48
CA LYS A 35 -8.69 28.15 7.81
C LYS A 35 -9.97 27.98 8.65
N ASN A 36 -11.12 28.49 8.22
CA ASN A 36 -12.38 28.44 8.97
C ASN A 36 -13.47 27.57 8.34
N THR A 37 -13.21 26.89 7.22
CA THR A 37 -14.19 26.01 6.52
C THR A 37 -13.68 24.59 6.28
N ALA A 38 -12.53 24.23 6.85
CA ALA A 38 -12.23 22.83 7.17
C ALA A 38 -12.58 22.65 8.66
N LYS A 39 -13.87 22.48 8.93
CA LYS A 39 -14.30 21.83 10.17
C LYS A 39 -13.97 20.34 9.99
N GLU A 40 -12.68 20.02 10.00
CA GLU A 40 -12.23 18.73 10.52
C GLU A 40 -12.89 18.66 11.89
N THR A 41 -13.76 17.68 12.12
CA THR A 41 -14.15 17.32 13.47
C THR A 41 -12.85 16.98 14.19
N PRO A 42 -12.35 17.85 15.10
CA PRO A 42 -11.33 17.39 16.01
C PRO A 42 -12.10 16.37 16.84
N ASN A 43 -11.73 15.10 16.77
CA ASN A 43 -12.07 14.21 17.86
C ASN A 43 -11.37 14.85 19.05
N GLU A 44 -12.11 15.61 19.85
CA GLU A 44 -11.65 16.08 21.15
C GLU A 44 -11.44 14.79 21.95
N GLU A 45 -10.25 14.22 21.84
CA GLU A 45 -9.79 13.16 22.72
C GLU A 45 -9.72 13.79 24.11
N SER A 46 -10.81 13.60 24.85
CA SER A 46 -10.83 13.82 26.28
C SER A 46 -9.69 12.99 26.88
N ASP A 47 -8.95 13.49 27.87
CA ASP A 47 -7.88 12.73 28.54
C ASP A 47 -8.37 11.37 29.11
N SER A 48 -9.69 11.13 29.16
CA SER A 48 -10.29 9.82 29.49
C SER A 48 -10.32 8.80 28.34
N ASP A 49 -10.16 9.21 27.08
CA ASP A 49 -10.18 8.33 25.91
C ASP A 49 -8.93 7.45 25.82
N HIS A 50 -7.80 7.91 26.39
CA HIS A 50 -6.53 7.18 26.35
C HIS A 50 -6.53 5.89 27.19
N LEU A 51 -7.51 5.70 28.09
CA LEU A 51 -7.62 4.51 28.93
C LEU A 51 -8.61 3.47 28.37
N GLU A 52 -9.42 3.83 27.37
CA GLU A 52 -10.38 2.90 26.78
C GLU A 52 -9.69 1.94 25.82
N LEU A 53 -9.81 0.65 26.11
CA LEU A 53 -9.32 -0.40 25.22
C LEU A 53 -10.15 -0.44 23.94
N ARG A 54 -9.49 -0.19 22.81
CA ARG A 54 -10.09 -0.16 21.47
C ARG A 54 -9.45 -1.23 20.60
N VAL A 55 -10.18 -1.67 19.59
CA VAL A 55 -9.70 -2.67 18.63
C VAL A 55 -9.26 -1.97 17.35
N TYR A 56 -8.02 -2.24 16.97
CA TYR A 56 -7.37 -1.67 15.81
C TYR A 56 -6.93 -2.78 14.87
N GLU A 57 -7.04 -2.52 13.59
CA GLU A 57 -6.49 -3.31 12.51
C GLU A 57 -5.33 -2.54 11.89
N LEU A 58 -4.19 -3.21 11.77
CA LEU A 58 -3.01 -2.68 11.11
C LEU A 58 -2.67 -3.57 9.92
N GLY A 59 -2.89 -3.06 8.72
CA GLY A 59 -2.44 -3.69 7.48
C GLY A 59 -1.15 -3.05 6.99
N PHE A 60 -0.21 -3.83 6.47
CA PHE A 60 1.07 -3.32 6.00
C PHE A 60 1.61 -4.07 4.78
N HIS A 61 2.41 -3.35 4.00
CA HIS A 61 3.11 -3.85 2.83
C HIS A 61 4.61 -3.88 3.09
N ILE A 62 5.19 -5.08 3.00
CA ILE A 62 6.61 -5.35 3.13
C ILE A 62 7.24 -5.41 1.73
N ASP A 63 8.49 -4.92 1.64
CA ASP A 63 9.32 -4.98 0.44
C ASP A 63 9.40 -6.41 -0.14
N PRO A 64 9.02 -6.62 -1.43
CA PRO A 64 9.10 -7.92 -2.09
C PRO A 64 10.53 -8.44 -2.33
N ASP A 65 11.54 -7.57 -2.32
CA ASP A 65 12.93 -7.93 -2.65
C ASP A 65 13.65 -8.61 -1.47
N LEU A 66 13.02 -8.61 -0.29
CA LEU A 66 13.56 -9.26 0.91
C LEU A 66 13.45 -10.80 0.82
N PRO A 67 14.44 -11.53 1.37
CA PRO A 67 14.35 -12.98 1.44
C PRO A 67 13.21 -13.41 2.37
N LYS A 68 12.52 -14.51 2.02
CA LYS A 68 11.37 -15.05 2.78
C LYS A 68 11.65 -15.24 4.28
N GLN A 69 12.88 -15.59 4.64
CA GLN A 69 13.29 -15.74 6.04
C GLN A 69 13.23 -14.41 6.79
N LYS A 70 13.79 -13.34 6.22
CA LYS A 70 13.77 -12.00 6.81
C LYS A 70 12.34 -11.45 6.92
N ILE A 71 11.47 -11.79 5.97
CA ILE A 71 10.04 -11.40 6.02
C ILE A 71 9.35 -12.03 7.22
N LYS A 72 9.59 -13.33 7.48
CA LYS A 72 9.04 -14.02 8.66
C LYS A 72 9.57 -13.42 9.96
N GLU A 73 10.87 -13.11 10.01
CA GLU A 73 11.49 -12.48 11.18
C GLU A 73 10.92 -11.09 11.44
N LEU A 74 10.77 -10.26 10.39
CA LEU A 74 10.16 -8.94 10.49
C LEU A 74 8.72 -9.03 11.00
N PHE A 75 7.94 -9.95 10.44
CA PHE A 75 6.56 -10.19 10.87
C PHE A 75 6.47 -10.63 12.33
N GLN A 76 7.34 -11.54 12.75
CA GLN A 76 7.42 -11.97 14.16
C GLN A 76 7.83 -10.82 15.08
N SER A 77 8.77 -9.98 14.65
CA SER A 77 9.17 -8.78 15.40
C SER A 77 7.99 -7.82 15.58
N ILE A 78 7.25 -7.53 14.51
CA ILE A 78 6.05 -6.67 14.57
C ILE A 78 5.01 -7.28 15.51
N LYS A 79 4.73 -8.57 15.36
CA LYS A 79 3.79 -9.29 16.23
C LYS A 79 4.18 -9.21 17.71
N ASN A 80 5.45 -9.44 18.03
CA ASN A 80 5.94 -9.42 19.41
C ASN A 80 5.82 -8.01 20.00
N ASN A 81 6.22 -6.98 19.25
CA ASN A 81 6.09 -5.60 19.69
C ASN A 81 4.63 -5.18 19.93
N ILE A 82 3.70 -5.66 19.10
CA ILE A 82 2.26 -5.44 19.32
C ILE A 82 1.78 -6.20 20.56
N ALA A 83 2.24 -7.44 20.76
CA ALA A 83 1.89 -8.24 21.93
C ALA A 83 2.45 -7.69 23.25
N ASP A 84 3.59 -6.99 23.21
CA ASP A 84 4.16 -6.32 24.37
C ASP A 84 3.36 -5.06 24.77
N ALA A 85 2.75 -4.40 23.79
CA ALA A 85 1.97 -3.16 24.00
C ALA A 85 0.45 -3.39 24.14
N GLY A 86 -0.07 -4.56 23.75
CA GLY A 86 -1.50 -4.85 23.77
C GLY A 86 -1.84 -6.33 23.53
N THR A 87 -3.12 -6.63 23.32
CA THR A 87 -3.61 -8.00 23.13
C THR A 87 -3.90 -8.28 21.66
N VAL A 88 -3.16 -9.21 21.06
CA VAL A 88 -3.41 -9.64 19.68
C VAL A 88 -4.66 -10.52 19.63
N ILE A 89 -5.57 -10.23 18.68
CA ILE A 89 -6.82 -10.98 18.47
C ILE A 89 -6.65 -11.91 17.28
N THR A 90 -6.36 -11.33 16.12
CA THR A 90 -6.30 -12.03 14.84
C THR A 90 -5.08 -11.58 14.06
N ILE A 91 -4.54 -12.51 13.27
CA ILE A 91 -3.32 -12.33 12.50
C ILE A 91 -3.53 -12.89 11.10
N GLY A 92 -3.20 -12.10 10.08
CA GLY A 92 -3.01 -12.56 8.71
C GLY A 92 -1.53 -12.63 8.38
N GLU A 93 -1.03 -13.83 8.07
CA GLU A 93 0.37 -14.01 7.67
C GLU A 93 0.70 -13.26 6.37
N PRO A 94 1.96 -12.84 6.17
CA PRO A 94 2.33 -12.09 4.98
C PRO A 94 2.36 -12.97 3.72
N HIS A 95 1.51 -12.64 2.75
CA HIS A 95 1.47 -13.30 1.45
C HIS A 95 1.89 -12.36 0.31
N ARG A 96 2.54 -12.91 -0.72
CA ARG A 96 2.99 -12.13 -1.86
C ARG A 96 1.78 -11.76 -2.73
N LEU A 97 1.61 -10.47 -3.00
CA LEU A 97 0.55 -9.92 -3.81
C LEU A 97 1.13 -8.99 -4.89
N ARG A 98 0.58 -9.06 -6.10
CA ARG A 98 0.86 -8.09 -7.16
C ARG A 98 0.05 -6.84 -6.93
N LEU A 99 0.70 -5.68 -6.92
CA LEU A 99 0.03 -4.40 -6.72
C LEU A 99 -0.71 -3.98 -7.99
N ALA A 100 -1.83 -3.27 -7.83
CA ALA A 100 -2.59 -2.74 -8.96
C ALA A 100 -1.82 -1.68 -9.76
N TYR A 101 -0.93 -0.96 -9.10
CA TYR A 101 -0.03 0.04 -9.70
C TYR A 101 1.30 0.05 -8.96
N THR A 102 2.34 0.50 -9.65
CA THR A 102 3.69 0.61 -9.07
C THR A 102 3.74 1.74 -8.04
N ILE A 103 4.21 1.43 -6.84
CA ILE A 103 4.43 2.41 -5.78
C ILE A 103 5.91 2.80 -5.78
N SER A 104 6.20 4.09 -5.86
CA SER A 104 7.57 4.59 -5.80
C SER A 104 7.86 5.24 -4.44
N ARG A 105 8.98 4.89 -3.82
CA ARG A 105 9.49 5.52 -2.60
C ARG A 105 10.88 6.09 -2.86
N MET A 106 11.16 7.27 -2.31
CA MET A 106 12.52 7.79 -2.29
C MET A 106 13.25 7.22 -1.08
N GLU A 107 14.32 6.49 -1.33
CA GLU A 107 15.23 5.98 -0.32
C GLU A 107 16.57 6.70 -0.40
N ARG A 108 17.44 6.46 0.59
CA ARG A 108 18.77 7.10 0.64
C ARG A 108 19.64 6.74 -0.58
N THR A 109 19.43 5.56 -1.15
CA THR A 109 20.15 5.00 -2.31
C THR A 109 19.55 5.41 -3.65
N GLY A 110 18.34 6.00 -3.66
CA GLY A 110 17.65 6.43 -4.87
C GLY A 110 16.14 6.17 -4.81
N ARG A 111 15.49 6.30 -5.96
CA ARG A 111 14.07 5.95 -6.12
C ARG A 111 13.94 4.43 -6.28
N HIS A 112 13.11 3.81 -5.45
CA HIS A 112 12.77 2.38 -5.55
C HIS A 112 11.29 2.24 -5.91
N ASP A 113 11.01 1.36 -6.87
CA ASP A 113 9.70 1.18 -7.49
C ASP A 113 9.19 -0.25 -7.20
N PHE A 114 8.07 -0.35 -6.49
CA PHE A 114 7.46 -1.61 -6.05
C PHE A 114 6.26 -1.97 -6.94
N SER A 115 6.33 -3.11 -7.65
CA SER A 115 5.21 -3.67 -8.44
C SER A 115 4.50 -4.84 -7.76
N SER A 116 5.12 -5.40 -6.72
CA SER A 116 4.57 -6.44 -5.85
C SER A 116 4.93 -6.13 -4.40
N ALA A 117 4.28 -6.79 -3.46
CA ALA A 117 4.55 -6.64 -2.04
C ALA A 117 4.16 -7.89 -1.28
N PHE A 118 4.71 -8.06 -0.07
CA PHE A 118 4.12 -8.99 0.89
C PHE A 118 3.12 -8.23 1.75
N PHE A 119 1.86 -8.63 1.70
CA PHE A 119 0.79 -8.01 2.48
C PHE A 119 0.48 -8.87 3.68
N GLY A 120 0.49 -8.26 4.87
CA GLY A 120 0.08 -8.88 6.12
C GLY A 120 -0.75 -7.90 6.94
N TRP A 121 -1.49 -8.43 7.91
CA TRP A 121 -2.31 -7.61 8.79
C TRP A 121 -2.38 -8.20 10.19
N VAL A 122 -2.55 -7.34 11.18
CA VAL A 122 -2.69 -7.73 12.59
C VAL A 122 -3.81 -6.93 13.20
N VAL A 123 -4.78 -7.61 13.80
CA VAL A 123 -5.80 -6.99 14.64
C VAL A 123 -5.42 -7.18 16.10
N TYR A 124 -5.43 -6.09 16.84
CA TYR A 124 -5.09 -6.07 18.25
C TYR A 124 -6.01 -5.12 19.03
N GLN A 125 -6.08 -5.36 20.33
CA GLN A 125 -6.76 -4.51 21.28
C GLN A 125 -5.71 -3.79 22.12
N SER A 126 -5.75 -2.46 22.13
CA SER A 126 -4.84 -1.63 22.93
C SER A 126 -5.52 -0.36 23.40
N ASP A 127 -4.89 0.30 24.36
CA ASP A 127 -5.21 1.68 24.69
C ASP A 127 -4.66 2.66 23.62
N GLY A 128 -5.01 3.94 23.73
CA GLY A 128 -4.63 4.94 22.73
C GLY A 128 -3.12 5.25 22.72
N GLU A 129 -2.45 5.19 23.87
CA GLU A 129 -1.02 5.48 23.99
C GLU A 129 -0.18 4.35 23.41
N ALA A 130 -0.55 3.11 23.70
CA ALA A 130 0.02 1.90 23.14
C ALA A 130 -0.16 1.84 21.63
N HIS A 131 -1.34 2.21 21.12
CA HIS A 131 -1.57 2.31 19.68
C HIS A 131 -0.61 3.30 19.01
N ALA A 132 -0.45 4.49 19.58
CA ALA A 132 0.49 5.50 19.05
C ALA A 132 1.93 4.96 18.99
N ARG A 133 2.39 4.26 20.03
CA ARG A 133 3.72 3.61 20.05
C ARG A 133 3.88 2.57 18.95
N ILE A 134 2.85 1.74 18.71
CA ILE A 134 2.88 0.73 17.63
C ILE A 134 2.99 1.40 16.27
N ILE A 135 2.22 2.47 16.03
CA ILE A 135 2.23 3.19 14.76
C ILE A 135 3.59 3.85 14.51
N ASP A 136 4.20 4.46 15.52
CA ASP A 136 5.52 5.07 15.37
C ASP A 136 6.61 4.03 15.11
N MET A 137 6.56 2.87 15.77
CA MET A 137 7.44 1.74 15.47
C MET A 137 7.34 1.31 13.99
N ILE A 138 6.12 1.18 13.44
CA ILE A 138 5.94 0.79 12.03
C ILE A 138 6.51 1.84 11.07
N LYS A 139 6.36 3.13 11.38
CA LYS A 139 6.92 4.21 10.55
C LYS A 139 8.45 4.16 10.49
N GLU A 140 9.10 3.70 11.55
CA GLU A 140 10.56 3.58 11.64
C GLU A 140 11.11 2.39 10.84
N HIS A 141 10.30 1.36 10.59
CA HIS A 141 10.71 0.21 9.81
C HIS A 141 10.83 0.54 8.31
N ASN A 142 12.08 0.65 7.83
CA ASN A 142 12.36 0.91 6.41
C ASN A 142 11.83 -0.20 5.47
N ASP A 143 11.78 -1.44 5.93
CA ASP A 143 11.30 -2.60 5.17
C ASP A 143 9.77 -2.56 4.90
N VAL A 144 9.03 -1.72 5.64
CA VAL A 144 7.59 -1.46 5.43
C VAL A 144 7.44 -0.14 4.70
N PHE A 145 6.92 -0.16 3.48
CA PHE A 145 6.83 1.05 2.66
C PHE A 145 5.44 1.71 2.71
N ARG A 146 4.39 0.97 3.08
CA ARG A 146 3.04 1.49 3.34
C ARG A 146 2.33 0.68 4.40
N TYR A 147 1.54 1.36 5.22
CA TYR A 147 0.63 0.75 6.18
C TYR A 147 -0.72 1.47 6.16
N ILE A 148 -1.74 0.83 6.72
CA ILE A 148 -3.07 1.38 6.95
C ILE A 148 -3.50 1.01 8.37
N ASP A 149 -4.02 1.98 9.09
CA ASP A 149 -4.60 1.86 10.41
C ASP A 149 -6.12 2.03 10.33
N VAL A 150 -6.86 1.06 10.86
CA VAL A 150 -8.33 1.07 10.83
C VAL A 150 -8.85 0.72 12.21
N ARG A 151 -9.91 1.41 12.65
CA ARG A 151 -10.64 1.04 13.87
C ARG A 151 -11.71 0.01 13.53
N THR A 152 -11.74 -1.10 14.25
CA THR A 152 -12.65 -2.22 13.98
C THR A 152 -13.30 -2.75 15.26
N THR A 153 -14.14 -3.78 15.16
CA THR A 153 -14.69 -4.54 16.29
C THR A 153 -14.14 -5.97 16.31
N LYS A 154 -14.28 -6.68 17.43
CA LYS A 154 -13.77 -8.06 17.55
C LYS A 154 -14.46 -9.01 16.60
N GLU A 155 -15.79 -8.89 16.50
CA GLU A 155 -16.61 -9.74 15.64
C GLU A 155 -16.28 -9.50 14.16
N ALA A 156 -16.10 -8.24 13.76
CA ALA A 156 -15.71 -7.89 12.41
C ALA A 156 -14.31 -8.46 12.05
N ALA A 157 -13.38 -8.43 13.01
CA ALA A 157 -12.04 -8.98 12.83
C ALA A 157 -12.03 -10.52 12.70
N GLU A 158 -12.84 -11.23 13.48
CA GLU A 158 -12.99 -12.68 13.36
C GLU A 158 -13.62 -13.07 12.02
N HIS A 159 -14.67 -12.37 11.61
CA HIS A 159 -15.28 -12.58 10.29
C HIS A 159 -14.32 -12.29 9.13
N ALA A 160 -13.52 -11.23 9.23
CA ALA A 160 -12.50 -10.90 8.24
C ALA A 160 -11.44 -12.02 8.14
N ALA A 161 -11.05 -12.62 9.27
CA ALA A 161 -10.11 -13.75 9.30
C ALA A 161 -10.64 -14.94 8.48
N ILE A 162 -11.89 -15.33 8.75
CA ILE A 162 -12.53 -16.47 8.09
C ILE A 162 -12.62 -16.20 6.58
N GLN A 163 -13.06 -15.01 6.19
CA GLN A 163 -13.17 -14.63 4.78
C GLN A 163 -11.80 -14.61 4.09
N TYR A 164 -10.75 -14.16 4.78
CA TYR A 164 -9.40 -14.14 4.24
C TYR A 164 -8.88 -15.56 3.98
N GLU A 165 -9.08 -16.48 4.93
CA GLU A 165 -8.69 -17.90 4.77
C GLU A 165 -9.42 -18.58 3.61
N GLU A 166 -10.72 -18.31 3.45
CA GLU A 166 -11.50 -18.81 2.33
C GLU A 166 -10.98 -18.27 1.00
N TRP A 167 -10.79 -16.94 0.91
CA TRP A 167 -10.25 -16.28 -0.28
C TRP A 167 -8.89 -16.87 -0.66
N TYR A 168 -7.97 -16.99 0.30
CA TYR A 168 -6.64 -17.53 0.07
C TYR A 168 -6.68 -18.97 -0.47
N ARG A 169 -7.54 -19.80 0.10
CA ARG A 169 -7.75 -21.18 -0.37
C ARG A 169 -8.31 -21.22 -1.79
N HIS A 170 -9.18 -20.29 -2.16
CA HIS A 170 -9.72 -20.18 -3.51
C HIS A 170 -8.67 -19.70 -4.51
N THR A 171 -7.86 -18.70 -4.16
CA THR A 171 -6.77 -18.20 -5.02
C THR A 171 -5.74 -19.29 -5.30
N GLN A 172 -5.28 -20.01 -4.27
CA GLN A 172 -4.34 -21.12 -4.46
C GLN A 172 -4.86 -22.21 -5.39
N LYS A 173 -6.16 -22.53 -5.29
CA LYS A 173 -6.80 -23.49 -6.21
C LYS A 173 -6.87 -22.95 -7.64
N GLN A 174 -7.11 -21.66 -7.83
CA GLN A 174 -7.15 -21.05 -9.15
C GLN A 174 -5.76 -21.04 -9.80
N ASP A 175 -4.73 -20.66 -9.04
CA ASP A 175 -3.35 -20.65 -9.53
C ASP A 175 -2.91 -22.06 -9.98
N MET A 176 -3.22 -23.08 -9.18
CA MET A 176 -2.95 -24.48 -9.55
C MET A 176 -3.69 -24.92 -10.82
N GLN A 177 -4.95 -24.53 -10.97
CA GLN A 177 -5.75 -24.86 -12.16
C GLN A 177 -5.26 -24.12 -13.42
N GLU A 178 -4.76 -22.89 -13.25
CA GLU A 178 -4.20 -22.10 -14.35
C GLU A 178 -2.84 -22.64 -14.78
N GLU A 179 -2.00 -23.11 -13.86
CA GLU A 179 -0.76 -23.84 -14.16
C GLU A 179 -1.07 -25.13 -14.93
N GLU A 180 -1.96 -26.00 -14.45
CA GLU A 180 -2.34 -27.25 -15.13
C GLU A 180 -2.85 -27.00 -16.57
N LYS A 181 -3.69 -25.98 -16.74
CA LYS A 181 -4.22 -25.61 -18.07
C LYS A 181 -3.13 -25.05 -18.98
N THR A 182 -2.14 -24.33 -18.45
CA THR A 182 -1.04 -23.78 -19.24
C THR A 182 -0.09 -24.89 -19.68
N GLU A 183 0.17 -25.87 -18.82
CA GLU A 183 0.94 -27.08 -19.13
C GLU A 183 0.26 -27.90 -20.25
N GLU A 184 -1.05 -28.17 -20.16
CA GLU A 184 -1.79 -28.90 -21.20
C GLU A 184 -1.75 -28.18 -22.56
N VAL A 185 -1.87 -26.85 -22.56
CA VAL A 185 -1.77 -26.05 -23.78
C VAL A 185 -0.36 -26.09 -24.35
N HIS A 186 0.68 -26.04 -23.52
CA HIS A 186 2.08 -26.11 -23.97
C HIS A 186 2.38 -27.46 -24.65
N VAL A 187 1.96 -28.57 -24.03
CA VAL A 187 2.12 -29.93 -24.58
C VAL A 187 1.40 -30.05 -25.92
N ARG A 188 0.16 -29.58 -26.02
CA ARG A 188 -0.61 -29.61 -27.28
C ARG A 188 0.05 -28.76 -28.38
N VAL A 189 0.66 -27.64 -28.04
CA VAL A 189 1.38 -26.77 -28.99
C VAL A 189 2.69 -27.43 -29.45
N GLN A 190 3.43 -28.11 -28.57
CA GLN A 190 4.60 -28.90 -28.97
C GLN A 190 4.24 -30.04 -29.92
N GLU A 191 3.22 -30.84 -29.58
CA GLU A 191 2.78 -31.95 -30.44
C GLU A 191 2.33 -31.49 -31.84
N SER A 192 1.72 -30.29 -31.94
CA SER A 192 1.31 -29.72 -33.22
C SER A 192 2.48 -29.18 -34.04
N LYS A 193 3.52 -28.63 -33.39
CA LYS A 193 4.77 -28.20 -34.06
C LYS A 193 5.54 -29.40 -34.61
N GLU A 194 5.73 -30.46 -33.81
CA GLU A 194 6.43 -31.67 -34.25
C GLU A 194 5.75 -32.33 -35.46
N LYS A 195 4.40 -32.36 -35.48
CA LYS A 195 3.63 -32.87 -36.63
C LYS A 195 3.81 -32.01 -37.88
N LEU A 196 3.96 -30.70 -37.73
CA LEU A 196 4.22 -29.76 -38.81
C LEU A 196 5.63 -29.94 -39.38
N ASP A 197 6.63 -30.14 -38.52
CA ASP A 197 8.02 -30.36 -38.94
C ASP A 197 8.16 -31.66 -39.77
N VAL A 198 7.50 -32.74 -39.33
CA VAL A 198 7.43 -34.00 -40.08
C VAL A 198 6.69 -33.84 -41.41
N ALA A 199 5.63 -33.04 -41.47
CA ALA A 199 4.90 -32.79 -42.72
C ALA A 199 5.73 -31.98 -43.73
N ILE A 200 6.56 -31.05 -43.26
CA ILE A 200 7.46 -30.25 -44.08
C ILE A 200 8.58 -31.12 -44.67
N GLU A 201 9.21 -32.00 -43.88
CA GLU A 201 10.25 -32.93 -44.37
C GLU A 201 9.73 -33.84 -45.49
N ASN A 202 8.51 -34.37 -45.33
CA ASN A 202 7.90 -35.24 -46.33
C ASN A 202 7.50 -34.54 -47.64
N ALA A 203 7.37 -33.20 -47.65
CA ALA A 203 6.98 -32.43 -48.82
C ALA A 203 8.15 -31.93 -49.68
N ILE A 204 9.39 -32.04 -49.18
CA ILE A 204 10.62 -31.57 -49.83
C ILE A 204 11.33 -32.72 -50.60
N LEU A 205 10.97 -33.97 -50.34
CA LEU A 205 11.40 -35.18 -51.06
C LEU A 205 10.47 -35.49 -52.25
#